data_AF-A0A384A7W2-F1
#
_entry.id   AF-A0A384A7W2-F1
#
_cell.length_a   1.000
_cell.length_b   1.000
_cell.length_c   1.000
_cell.angle_alpha   90.00
_cell.angle_beta   90.00
_cell.angle_gamma   90.00
#
_symmetry.space_group_name_H-M   'P 1'
#
loop_
_entity.id
_entity.type
_entity.pdbx_description
1 polymer ?
#
loop_
_entity_poly.entity_id
_entity_poly.type
_entity_poly.pdbx_seq_one_letter_code
_entity_poly.pdbx_strand_id
1 'polypeptide(L)'
;MADTAPQPNKRKRELDAEEAEAPSTEGKEAGVGNGTSTPVRLPFSGFRVKKVLRESARDKIIFLHGKVNEASGDGDGEDAIVILEKTPFQVDHVAQLLKGSPELQLQFSNDIYSTYHLFPPRQLSDVKTTVVYPATEKHLQKYLHRDLRLVRETGDDYRNVTLPHLESQSLSVQLDDLYLIAICHRRDIKSLRDLTPEHLPLLRNILQEGQEAILQRYQVAGDRLRVYLHYLPSYYHLHVHFTALGFEAPGAGVERAHLLAEVIENLEQDPEHYGRRTLTFALRADDPLLALLQEAQRS
;
A
#
# COMPACT_ATOMS: atom_id res chain seq x y z
N MET A 1 61.67 -10.11 -5.51
CA MET A 1 62.52 -8.99 -5.97
C MET A 1 61.55 -7.98 -6.57
N ALA A 2 61.27 -6.85 -5.92
CA ALA A 2 62.16 -5.69 -5.74
C ALA A 2 62.43 -5.00 -7.11
N ASP A 3 62.28 -3.68 -7.30
CA ASP A 3 62.06 -2.61 -6.31
C ASP A 3 61.48 -1.29 -6.89
N THR A 4 61.02 -0.42 -5.98
CA THR A 4 60.86 1.07 -6.00
C THR A 4 60.66 1.95 -7.25
N ALA A 5 59.87 3.02 -7.05
CA ALA A 5 59.74 4.23 -7.89
C ALA A 5 60.94 5.22 -7.76
N PRO A 6 60.91 6.38 -8.46
CA PRO A 6 60.70 7.64 -7.70
C PRO A 6 59.93 8.78 -8.41
N GLN A 7 59.53 9.80 -7.63
CA GLN A 7 59.00 11.11 -8.07
C GLN A 7 60.11 12.08 -8.54
N PRO A 8 59.72 13.27 -9.06
CA PRO A 8 60.18 14.52 -8.42
C PRO A 8 59.05 15.52 -8.08
N ASN A 9 59.41 16.61 -7.40
CA ASN A 9 58.54 17.41 -6.51
C ASN A 9 58.89 18.93 -6.55
N LYS A 10 57.97 19.77 -6.04
CA LYS A 10 58.11 21.15 -5.49
C LYS A 10 57.92 22.41 -6.37
N ARG A 11 56.93 23.22 -5.95
CA ARG A 11 56.91 24.70 -5.64
C ARG A 11 55.42 25.11 -5.61
N LYS A 12 54.71 25.36 -4.50
CA LYS A 12 54.91 26.14 -3.24
C LYS A 12 54.95 27.67 -3.43
N ARG A 13 53.85 28.36 -3.10
CA ARG A 13 53.84 29.74 -2.58
C ARG A 13 52.56 30.08 -1.79
N GLU A 14 52.70 31.06 -0.91
CA GLU A 14 51.92 31.43 0.28
C GLU A 14 52.11 32.96 0.51
N LEU A 15 51.33 33.73 1.29
CA LEU A 15 50.24 33.52 2.29
C LEU A 15 49.17 34.65 2.13
N ASP A 16 48.02 34.57 2.83
CA ASP A 16 47.28 35.67 3.56
C ASP A 16 46.86 37.00 2.84
N ALA A 17 45.85 37.78 3.26
CA ALA A 17 44.71 37.67 4.21
C ALA A 17 43.73 38.88 4.00
N GLU A 18 42.82 39.10 4.96
CA GLU A 18 41.99 40.30 5.27
C GLU A 18 40.49 40.31 4.93
N GLU A 19 39.75 40.92 5.86
CA GLU A 19 38.29 40.99 6.00
C GLU A 19 37.70 42.24 5.33
N ALA A 20 36.41 42.19 4.98
CA ALA A 20 35.57 43.38 4.83
C ALA A 20 34.09 43.02 5.07
N GLU A 21 33.40 43.79 5.93
CA GLU A 21 31.99 43.58 6.27
C GLU A 21 31.01 44.25 5.27
N ALA A 22 29.87 43.57 5.05
CA ALA A 22 28.53 44.15 4.78
C ALA A 22 28.31 44.95 3.44
N PRO A 23 27.05 45.15 2.98
CA PRO A 23 25.77 44.83 3.63
C PRO A 23 24.80 43.92 2.84
N SER A 24 23.72 43.59 3.54
CA SER A 24 22.59 42.73 3.16
C SER A 24 21.73 43.23 1.99
N THR A 25 21.24 42.29 1.17
CA THR A 25 19.98 42.40 0.43
C THR A 25 19.11 41.18 0.69
N GLU A 26 17.81 41.41 0.98
CA GLU A 26 16.88 40.36 1.40
C GLU A 26 16.43 39.49 0.21
N GLY A 27 16.68 38.19 0.29
CA GLY A 27 16.08 37.17 -0.58
C GLY A 27 15.25 36.20 0.25
N LYS A 28 13.92 36.15 0.02
CA LYS A 28 13.06 35.13 0.62
C LYS A 28 13.26 33.78 -0.08
N GLU A 29 14.16 32.95 0.45
CA GLU A 29 14.19 31.53 0.14
C GLU A 29 13.54 30.70 1.26
N ALA A 30 12.70 29.75 0.86
CA ALA A 30 12.00 28.86 1.78
C ALA A 30 12.96 27.77 2.29
N GLY A 31 13.62 28.03 3.41
CA GLY A 31 14.57 27.11 4.02
C GLY A 31 13.93 25.78 4.44
N VAL A 32 14.42 24.68 3.87
CA VAL A 32 14.15 23.32 4.35
C VAL A 32 14.84 23.14 5.70
N GLY A 33 14.07 23.19 6.79
CA GLY A 33 14.59 23.15 8.15
C GLY A 33 15.07 21.75 8.57
N ASN A 34 16.36 21.64 8.89
CA ASN A 34 16.90 20.51 9.64
C ASN A 34 16.31 20.51 11.07
N GLY A 35 15.90 19.34 11.58
CA GLY A 35 15.13 19.22 12.81
C GLY A 35 15.82 19.79 14.06
N THR A 36 15.15 20.70 14.76
CA THR A 36 15.60 21.25 16.05
C THR A 36 15.22 20.33 17.22
N SER A 37 16.10 20.23 18.22
CA SER A 37 15.96 19.36 19.39
C SER A 37 15.11 19.95 20.53
N THR A 38 14.57 21.16 20.35
CA THR A 38 13.70 21.83 21.31
C THR A 38 12.22 21.48 21.09
N PRO A 39 11.38 21.42 22.15
CA PRO A 39 9.97 21.07 21.99
C PRO A 39 9.19 22.19 21.29
N VAL A 40 8.95 22.01 19.99
CA VAL A 40 8.16 22.93 19.16
C VAL A 40 6.66 22.66 19.35
N ARG A 41 5.83 23.70 19.25
CA ARG A 41 4.36 23.57 19.22
C ARG A 41 3.86 23.40 17.79
N LEU A 42 2.61 22.93 17.64
CA LEU A 42 1.93 22.97 16.35
C LEU A 42 1.85 24.43 15.82
N PRO A 43 1.82 24.65 14.50
CA PRO A 43 1.83 25.99 13.89
C PRO A 43 0.50 26.75 14.03
N PHE A 44 -0.38 26.32 14.92
CA PHE A 44 -1.72 26.85 15.16
C PHE A 44 -2.18 26.61 16.60
N SER A 45 -3.21 27.35 17.04
CA SER A 45 -3.80 27.28 18.37
C SER A 45 -5.11 26.50 18.36
N GLY A 46 -5.16 25.42 19.14
CA GLY A 46 -6.31 24.51 19.22
C GLY A 46 -6.47 23.62 17.98
N PHE A 47 -7.20 22.52 18.11
CA PHE A 47 -7.51 21.61 17.00
C PHE A 47 -8.84 20.91 17.27
N ARG A 48 -9.90 21.31 16.57
CA ARG A 48 -11.21 20.63 16.61
C ARG A 48 -11.34 19.72 15.39
N VAL A 49 -11.36 18.40 15.61
CA VAL A 49 -11.59 17.43 14.53
C VAL A 49 -12.94 17.72 13.85
N LYS A 50 -12.89 17.97 12.54
CA LYS A 50 -14.07 18.17 11.68
C LYS A 50 -14.44 16.90 10.94
N LYS A 51 -13.45 16.12 10.47
CA LYS A 51 -13.66 14.86 9.75
C LYS A 51 -12.41 13.97 9.78
N VAL A 52 -12.60 12.64 9.84
CA VAL A 52 -11.55 11.67 9.46
C VAL A 52 -11.58 11.54 7.94
N LEU A 53 -10.50 11.94 7.27
CA LEU A 53 -10.39 11.93 5.80
C LEU A 53 -10.13 10.52 5.26
N ARG A 54 -9.29 9.77 5.99
CA ARG A 54 -8.90 8.38 5.74
C ARG A 54 -8.31 7.79 7.02
N GLU A 55 -8.53 6.50 7.26
CA GLU A 55 -7.78 5.72 8.24
C GLU A 55 -7.39 4.37 7.63
N SER A 56 -6.37 3.72 8.21
CA SER A 56 -6.04 2.32 7.94
C SER A 56 -5.62 1.64 9.24
N ALA A 57 -6.49 0.79 9.75
CA ALA A 57 -6.20 -0.04 10.92
C ALA A 57 -5.09 -1.08 10.66
N ARG A 58 -4.80 -1.41 9.39
CA ARG A 58 -3.65 -2.25 9.01
C ARG A 58 -2.37 -1.43 9.07
N ASP A 59 -2.31 -0.33 8.32
CA ASP A 59 -1.09 0.46 8.11
C ASP A 59 -0.82 1.44 9.29
N LYS A 60 -1.66 1.41 10.33
CA LYS A 60 -1.56 2.18 11.59
C LYS A 60 -1.45 3.70 11.37
N ILE A 61 -2.20 4.20 10.38
CA ILE A 61 -2.20 5.61 9.94
C ILE A 61 -3.61 6.21 9.93
N ILE A 62 -3.73 7.48 10.31
CA ILE A 62 -4.97 8.25 10.26
C ILE A 62 -4.72 9.67 9.72
N PHE A 63 -5.66 10.17 8.91
CA PHE A 63 -5.65 11.48 8.28
C PHE A 63 -6.83 12.29 8.83
N LEU A 64 -6.53 13.31 9.64
CA LEU A 64 -7.52 14.14 10.33
C LEU A 64 -7.63 15.50 9.69
N HIS A 65 -8.85 15.91 9.34
CA HIS A 65 -9.20 17.30 9.04
C HIS A 65 -9.69 17.96 10.31
N GLY A 66 -9.06 19.06 10.72
CA GLY A 66 -9.52 19.88 11.85
C GLY A 66 -9.64 21.36 11.49
N LYS A 67 -10.44 22.06 12.30
CA LYS A 67 -10.47 23.53 12.36
C LYS A 67 -9.55 24.00 13.51
N VAL A 68 -8.83 25.09 13.27
CA VAL A 68 -7.81 25.66 14.17
C VAL A 68 -8.00 27.18 14.27
N ASN A 69 -7.36 27.81 15.26
CA ASN A 69 -7.40 29.27 15.49
C ASN A 69 -8.83 29.85 15.71
N GLU A 70 -9.79 29.03 16.14
CA GLU A 70 -11.19 29.47 16.34
C GLU A 70 -11.38 30.51 17.45
N ALA A 71 -10.40 30.65 18.36
CA ALA A 71 -10.42 31.64 19.43
C ALA A 71 -10.10 33.08 18.97
N SER A 72 -9.72 33.28 17.70
CA SER A 72 -9.17 34.53 17.18
C SER A 72 -10.20 35.60 16.78
N GLY A 73 -11.51 35.34 16.94
CA GLY A 73 -12.59 36.33 16.76
C GLY A 73 -13.39 36.24 15.46
N ASP A 74 -12.78 35.81 14.34
CA ASP A 74 -13.43 35.81 13.02
C ASP A 74 -14.33 34.60 12.70
N GLY A 75 -14.57 33.72 13.68
CA GLY A 75 -15.67 32.73 13.70
C GLY A 75 -15.58 31.52 12.76
N ASP A 76 -14.89 31.59 11.61
CA ASP A 76 -14.90 30.50 10.60
C ASP A 76 -13.76 29.48 10.80
N GLY A 77 -12.67 29.88 11.47
CA GLY A 77 -11.50 29.06 11.78
C GLY A 77 -10.70 28.64 10.54
N GLU A 78 -9.41 28.40 10.70
CA GLU A 78 -8.57 27.90 9.59
C GLU A 78 -8.63 26.38 9.49
N ASP A 79 -8.52 25.85 8.28
CA ASP A 79 -8.48 24.40 8.06
C ASP A 79 -7.04 23.88 8.16
N ALA A 80 -6.86 22.76 8.84
CA ALA A 80 -5.57 22.06 8.97
C ALA A 80 -5.77 20.55 8.76
N ILE A 81 -4.75 19.89 8.21
CA ILE A 81 -4.68 18.42 8.13
C ILE A 81 -3.54 17.93 9.01
N VAL A 82 -3.84 16.98 9.89
CA VAL A 82 -2.88 16.29 10.74
C VAL A 82 -2.90 14.82 10.37
N ILE A 83 -1.74 14.29 9.97
CA ILE A 83 -1.54 12.88 9.63
C ILE A 83 -0.72 12.25 10.74
N LEU A 84 -1.24 11.19 11.34
CA LEU A 84 -0.58 10.45 12.43
C LEU A 84 -0.32 9.02 11.97
N GLU A 85 0.95 8.60 12.01
CA GLU A 85 1.42 7.30 11.56
C GLU A 85 2.29 6.68 12.66
N LYS A 86 2.02 5.42 13.04
CA LYS A 86 2.93 4.71 13.96
C LYS A 86 4.25 4.41 13.27
N THR A 87 5.35 4.64 13.97
CA THR A 87 6.69 4.37 13.45
C THR A 87 6.99 2.86 13.42
N PRO A 88 7.77 2.38 12.42
CA PRO A 88 8.29 1.02 12.43
C PRO A 88 9.24 0.79 13.60
N PHE A 89 9.24 -0.42 14.16
CA PHE A 89 10.17 -0.79 15.23
C PHE A 89 11.63 -0.80 14.76
N GLN A 90 12.51 -0.24 15.60
CA GLN A 90 13.96 -0.41 15.46
C GLN A 90 14.42 -1.60 16.29
N VAL A 91 15.03 -2.59 15.63
CA VAL A 91 15.36 -3.91 16.23
C VAL A 91 16.19 -3.78 17.50
N ASP A 92 17.22 -2.93 17.49
CA ASP A 92 18.13 -2.74 18.63
C ASP A 92 17.41 -2.17 19.86
N HIS A 93 16.51 -1.19 19.67
CA HIS A 93 15.74 -0.60 20.77
C HIS A 93 14.73 -1.60 21.35
N VAL A 94 14.07 -2.42 20.53
CA VAL A 94 13.19 -3.49 21.01
C VAL A 94 13.98 -4.55 21.76
N ALA A 95 15.15 -4.96 21.25
CA ALA A 95 16.01 -5.94 21.90
C ALA A 95 16.57 -5.44 23.24
N GLN A 96 16.85 -4.13 23.38
CA GLN A 96 17.24 -3.53 24.65
C GLN A 96 16.05 -3.47 25.64
N LEU A 97 14.86 -3.07 25.18
CA LEU A 97 13.66 -3.01 26.01
C LEU A 97 13.28 -4.38 26.60
N LEU A 98 13.34 -5.44 25.78
CA LEU A 98 13.00 -6.81 26.20
C LEU A 98 14.07 -7.46 27.10
N LYS A 99 15.30 -6.93 27.14
CA LYS A 99 16.34 -7.33 28.12
C LYS A 99 16.18 -6.65 29.48
N GLY A 100 15.44 -5.53 29.53
CA GLY A 100 15.12 -4.83 30.77
C GLY A 100 13.88 -5.41 31.46
N SER A 101 13.23 -4.57 32.27
CA SER A 101 11.94 -4.86 32.88
C SER A 101 10.86 -3.98 32.23
N PRO A 102 10.29 -4.38 31.08
CA PRO A 102 9.25 -3.60 30.40
C PRO A 102 7.95 -3.56 31.23
N GLU A 103 7.21 -2.45 31.13
CA GLU A 103 5.88 -2.34 31.72
C GLU A 103 4.87 -3.11 30.85
N LEU A 104 4.37 -4.22 31.38
CA LEU A 104 3.51 -5.19 30.71
C LEU A 104 2.23 -5.42 31.50
N GLN A 105 1.08 -5.30 30.83
CA GLN A 105 -0.21 -5.75 31.35
C GLN A 105 -0.68 -6.97 30.56
N LEU A 106 -0.85 -8.10 31.24
CA LEU A 106 -1.30 -9.35 30.60
C LEU A 106 -2.73 -9.18 30.05
N GLN A 107 -2.92 -9.50 28.77
CA GLN A 107 -4.21 -9.51 28.09
C GLN A 107 -4.78 -10.93 27.97
N PHE A 108 -3.93 -11.90 27.64
CA PHE A 108 -4.31 -13.30 27.43
C PHE A 108 -3.12 -14.22 27.72
N SER A 109 -3.38 -15.41 28.27
CA SER A 109 -2.38 -16.46 28.47
C SER A 109 -3.00 -17.83 28.25
N ASN A 110 -2.34 -18.68 27.47
CA ASN A 110 -2.69 -20.07 27.22
C ASN A 110 -1.42 -20.90 26.96
N ASP A 111 -1.10 -21.81 27.88
CA ASP A 111 0.12 -22.62 27.87
C ASP A 111 1.38 -21.76 27.64
N ILE A 112 2.11 -21.97 26.54
CA ILE A 112 3.33 -21.20 26.20
C ILE A 112 3.04 -19.84 25.52
N TYR A 113 1.79 -19.53 25.17
CA TYR A 113 1.42 -18.30 24.46
C TYR A 113 0.83 -17.27 25.43
N SER A 114 1.43 -16.08 25.49
CA SER A 114 0.88 -14.96 26.26
C SER A 114 0.98 -13.65 25.49
N THR A 115 -0.11 -12.88 25.56
CA THR A 115 -0.26 -11.58 24.89
C THR A 115 -0.35 -10.49 25.95
N TYR A 116 0.40 -9.41 25.77
CA TYR A 116 0.50 -8.31 26.72
C TYR A 116 0.24 -6.97 26.01
N HIS A 117 -0.38 -6.04 26.73
CA HIS A 117 -0.24 -4.62 26.42
C HIS A 117 1.11 -4.16 26.96
N LEU A 118 2.02 -3.82 26.05
CA LEU A 118 3.32 -3.22 26.36
C LEU A 118 3.19 -1.71 26.34
N PHE A 119 3.71 -1.05 27.39
CA PHE A 119 3.84 0.40 27.46
C PHE A 119 5.33 0.77 27.28
N PRO A 120 5.79 0.99 26.03
CA PRO A 120 7.20 1.23 25.78
C PRO A 120 7.62 2.65 26.21
N PRO A 121 8.92 2.85 26.55
CA PRO A 121 9.41 4.16 26.95
C PRO A 121 9.32 5.17 25.80
N ARG A 122 9.46 6.47 26.11
CA ARG A 122 9.21 7.59 25.18
C ARG A 122 9.94 7.47 23.83
N GLN A 123 11.13 6.86 23.81
CA GLN A 123 11.97 6.65 22.63
C GLN A 123 11.36 5.68 21.60
N LEU A 124 10.42 4.83 22.01
CA LEU A 124 9.73 3.81 21.21
C LEU A 124 8.22 4.09 21.06
N SER A 125 7.76 5.23 21.59
CA SER A 125 6.37 5.69 21.55
C SER A 125 6.17 6.86 20.59
N ASP A 126 7.10 7.08 19.66
CA ASP A 126 6.99 8.19 18.72
C ASP A 126 5.89 7.94 17.67
N VAL A 127 5.25 9.03 17.25
CA VAL A 127 4.19 9.02 16.24
C VAL A 127 4.59 10.05 15.21
N LYS A 128 4.89 9.57 13.99
CA LYS A 128 5.25 10.41 12.86
C LYS A 128 4.04 11.29 12.55
N THR A 129 4.22 12.58 12.83
CA THR A 129 3.16 13.59 12.79
C THR A 129 3.46 14.56 11.66
N THR A 130 2.67 14.51 10.59
CA THR A 130 2.78 15.44 9.47
C THR A 130 1.64 16.45 9.54
N VAL A 131 1.97 17.74 9.47
CA VAL A 131 1.00 18.84 9.55
C VAL A 131 0.97 19.57 8.22
N VAL A 132 -0.23 19.80 7.68
CA VAL A 132 -0.48 20.68 6.53
C VAL A 132 -1.36 21.83 7.00
N TYR A 133 -0.78 23.03 7.05
CA TYR A 133 -1.45 24.24 7.50
C TYR A 133 -0.85 25.48 6.80
N PRO A 134 -1.67 26.42 6.29
CA PRO A 134 -3.13 26.30 6.12
C PRO A 134 -3.47 25.25 5.05
N ALA A 135 -4.47 24.42 5.33
CA ALA A 135 -4.91 23.36 4.42
C ALA A 135 -5.90 23.91 3.38
N THR A 136 -5.45 24.03 2.13
CA THR A 136 -6.34 24.35 1.01
C THR A 136 -7.33 23.21 0.71
N GLU A 137 -8.43 23.52 0.04
CA GLU A 137 -9.37 22.51 -0.47
C GLU A 137 -8.68 21.42 -1.31
N LYS A 138 -7.62 21.77 -2.08
CA LYS A 138 -6.81 20.77 -2.81
C LYS A 138 -6.12 19.77 -1.90
N HIS A 139 -5.70 20.18 -0.70
CA HIS A 139 -5.14 19.26 0.30
C HIS A 139 -6.21 18.36 0.89
N LEU A 140 -7.40 18.90 1.17
CA LEU A 140 -8.55 18.12 1.65
C LEU A 140 -8.93 17.05 0.62
N GLN A 141 -9.14 17.41 -0.65
CA GLN A 141 -9.46 16.49 -1.73
C GLN A 141 -8.34 15.46 -2.05
N LYS A 142 -7.08 15.77 -1.74
CA LYS A 142 -5.96 14.81 -1.90
C LYS A 142 -6.04 13.66 -0.90
N TYR A 143 -6.40 13.93 0.35
CA TYR A 143 -6.37 12.96 1.45
C TYR A 143 -7.75 12.41 1.82
N LEU A 144 -8.84 13.08 1.42
CA LEU A 144 -10.19 12.55 1.44
C LEU A 144 -10.24 11.26 0.61
N HIS A 145 -10.88 10.22 1.14
CA HIS A 145 -11.14 8.97 0.42
C HIS A 145 -11.70 9.28 -0.98
N ARG A 146 -10.92 8.98 -2.03
CA ARG A 146 -11.21 9.43 -3.40
C ARG A 146 -12.52 8.83 -3.91
N ASP A 147 -13.42 9.70 -4.34
CA ASP A 147 -14.60 9.34 -5.11
C ASP A 147 -14.15 9.06 -6.56
N LEU A 148 -14.04 7.77 -6.91
CA LEU A 148 -13.51 7.34 -8.20
C LEU A 148 -14.53 7.62 -9.31
N ARG A 149 -14.09 8.27 -10.39
CA ARG A 149 -14.94 8.66 -11.52
C ARG A 149 -14.49 7.96 -12.80
N LEU A 150 -15.43 7.38 -13.52
CA LEU A 150 -15.18 6.86 -14.86
C LEU A 150 -14.89 8.01 -15.83
N VAL A 151 -13.79 7.89 -16.58
CA VAL A 151 -13.42 8.76 -17.69
C VAL A 151 -13.46 7.92 -18.97
N ARG A 152 -13.97 8.50 -20.06
CA ARG A 152 -13.89 7.90 -21.40
C ARG A 152 -12.81 8.61 -22.20
N GLU A 153 -11.63 8.03 -22.21
CA GLU A 153 -10.50 8.49 -23.02
C GLU A 153 -10.70 8.11 -24.49
N THR A 154 -10.37 9.02 -25.41
CA THR A 154 -10.23 8.72 -26.85
C THR A 154 -8.77 8.48 -27.23
N GLY A 155 -8.52 7.86 -28.39
CA GLY A 155 -7.15 7.64 -28.87
C GLY A 155 -6.32 8.91 -29.07
N ASP A 156 -6.96 10.08 -29.20
CA ASP A 156 -6.29 11.37 -29.29
C ASP A 156 -6.01 11.97 -27.90
N ASP A 157 -6.91 11.77 -26.92
CA ASP A 157 -6.65 12.14 -25.52
C ASP A 157 -5.45 11.36 -24.96
N TYR A 158 -5.37 10.06 -25.27
CA TYR A 158 -4.24 9.23 -24.89
C TYR A 158 -2.91 9.81 -25.41
N ARG A 159 -2.84 10.12 -26.71
CA ARG A 159 -1.61 10.64 -27.34
C ARG A 159 -1.22 12.03 -26.85
N ASN A 160 -2.19 12.92 -26.64
CA ASN A 160 -1.93 14.34 -26.41
C ASN A 160 -1.92 14.74 -24.93
N VAL A 161 -2.52 13.94 -24.05
CA VAL A 161 -2.69 14.26 -22.62
C VAL A 161 -2.08 13.17 -21.74
N THR A 162 -2.53 11.93 -21.89
CA THR A 162 -2.17 10.84 -20.96
C THR A 162 -0.73 10.36 -21.16
N LEU A 163 -0.30 10.10 -22.39
CA LEU A 163 1.03 9.60 -22.70
C LEU A 163 2.15 10.57 -22.26
N PRO A 164 2.11 11.89 -22.56
CA PRO A 164 3.09 12.84 -22.03
C PRO A 164 3.07 12.94 -20.51
N HIS A 165 1.90 12.77 -19.88
CA HIS A 165 1.78 12.75 -18.43
C HIS A 165 2.42 11.50 -17.81
N LEU A 166 2.25 10.32 -18.43
CA LEU A 166 2.89 9.07 -18.00
C LEU A 166 4.41 9.13 -18.19
N GLU A 167 4.89 9.62 -19.33
CA GLU A 167 6.32 9.76 -19.62
C GLU A 167 7.02 10.78 -18.69
N SER A 168 6.31 11.83 -18.25
CA SER A 168 6.85 12.79 -17.27
C SER A 168 6.89 12.27 -15.83
N GLN A 169 6.24 11.14 -15.52
CA GLN A 169 6.32 10.49 -14.21
C GLN A 169 7.37 9.37 -14.24
N SER A 170 8.54 9.62 -13.63
CA SER A 170 9.53 8.56 -13.37
C SER A 170 9.05 7.63 -12.26
N LEU A 171 8.06 6.78 -12.57
CA LEU A 171 7.58 5.73 -11.70
C LEU A 171 8.65 4.64 -11.61
N SER A 172 9.42 4.65 -10.52
CA SER A 172 10.07 3.44 -10.04
C SER A 172 8.96 2.44 -9.76
N VAL A 173 8.76 1.45 -10.64
CA VAL A 173 7.73 0.42 -10.48
C VAL A 173 8.12 -0.41 -9.27
N GLN A 174 7.51 -0.09 -8.12
CA GLN A 174 7.57 -0.94 -6.95
C GLN A 174 6.78 -2.21 -7.30
N LEU A 175 7.44 -3.36 -7.21
CA LEU A 175 6.83 -4.66 -7.55
C LEU A 175 6.15 -5.31 -6.33
N ASP A 176 6.16 -4.61 -5.20
CA ASP A 176 5.64 -5.07 -3.90
C ASP A 176 4.11 -5.24 -3.92
N ASP A 177 3.40 -4.49 -4.77
CA ASP A 177 1.95 -4.55 -5.00
C ASP A 177 1.58 -5.01 -6.42
N LEU A 178 2.49 -5.70 -7.12
CA LEU A 178 2.27 -6.22 -8.48
C LEU A 178 0.92 -6.96 -8.58
N TYR A 179 0.05 -6.51 -9.48
CA TYR A 179 -1.27 -7.08 -9.73
C TYR A 179 -1.55 -7.06 -11.24
N LEU A 180 -1.69 -8.23 -11.86
CA LEU A 180 -2.15 -8.40 -13.24
C LEU A 180 -3.39 -9.31 -13.29
N ILE A 181 -4.13 -9.24 -14.39
CA ILE A 181 -5.27 -10.11 -14.66
C ILE A 181 -5.14 -10.69 -16.07
N ALA A 182 -5.15 -12.01 -16.19
CA ALA A 182 -5.32 -12.70 -17.46
C ALA A 182 -6.82 -12.91 -17.73
N ILE A 183 -7.30 -12.51 -18.90
CA ILE A 183 -8.70 -12.62 -19.31
C ILE A 183 -8.76 -13.53 -20.54
N CYS A 184 -9.54 -14.61 -20.50
CA CYS A 184 -9.59 -15.53 -21.65
C CYS A 184 -10.32 -14.90 -22.85
N HIS A 185 -9.92 -15.25 -24.09
CA HIS A 185 -10.63 -14.80 -25.29
C HIS A 185 -11.96 -15.54 -25.52
N ARG A 186 -12.08 -16.77 -25.02
CA ARG A 186 -13.32 -17.57 -24.98
C ARG A 186 -14.37 -16.82 -24.14
N ARG A 187 -15.65 -16.84 -24.54
CA ARG A 187 -16.72 -15.96 -23.97
C ARG A 187 -17.87 -16.70 -23.25
N ASP A 188 -17.81 -18.02 -23.22
CA ASP A 188 -18.83 -18.93 -22.67
C ASP A 188 -18.56 -19.33 -21.21
N ILE A 189 -17.35 -19.07 -20.70
CA ILE A 189 -16.95 -19.37 -19.31
C ILE A 189 -17.21 -18.15 -18.42
N LYS A 190 -18.13 -18.26 -17.46
CA LYS A 190 -18.53 -17.15 -16.57
C LYS A 190 -17.81 -17.21 -15.22
N SER A 191 -17.58 -18.40 -14.69
CA SER A 191 -16.98 -18.63 -13.37
C SER A 191 -16.35 -20.02 -13.25
N LEU A 192 -15.85 -20.39 -12.06
CA LEU A 192 -15.40 -21.76 -11.75
C LEU A 192 -16.45 -22.82 -12.10
N ARG A 193 -17.76 -22.53 -11.96
CA ARG A 193 -18.85 -23.49 -12.21
C ARG A 193 -18.95 -23.97 -13.66
N ASP A 194 -18.40 -23.23 -14.61
CA ASP A 194 -18.41 -23.60 -16.03
C ASP A 194 -17.13 -24.36 -16.44
N LEU A 195 -16.17 -24.55 -15.53
CA LEU A 195 -14.91 -25.23 -15.82
C LEU A 195 -15.10 -26.76 -15.87
N THR A 196 -14.42 -27.36 -16.83
CA THR A 196 -14.44 -28.79 -17.17
C THR A 196 -13.07 -29.19 -17.74
N PRO A 197 -12.75 -30.48 -17.94
CA PRO A 197 -11.48 -30.89 -18.55
C PRO A 197 -11.19 -30.32 -19.94
N GLU A 198 -12.22 -29.92 -20.71
CA GLU A 198 -12.06 -29.20 -21.98
C GLU A 198 -11.26 -27.89 -21.83
N HIS A 199 -11.33 -27.29 -20.65
CA HIS A 199 -10.67 -26.03 -20.32
C HIS A 199 -9.24 -26.19 -19.80
N LEU A 200 -8.76 -27.42 -19.54
CA LEU A 200 -7.41 -27.67 -19.02
C LEU A 200 -6.29 -27.05 -19.88
N PRO A 201 -6.32 -27.10 -21.24
CA PRO A 201 -5.32 -26.41 -22.06
C PRO A 201 -5.32 -24.90 -21.81
N LEU A 202 -6.49 -24.26 -21.78
CA LEU A 202 -6.62 -22.83 -21.49
C LEU A 202 -6.06 -22.46 -20.11
N LEU A 203 -6.40 -23.24 -19.09
CA LEU A 203 -5.96 -23.00 -17.71
C LEU A 203 -4.44 -23.17 -17.55
N ARG A 204 -3.86 -24.23 -18.14
CA ARG A 204 -2.40 -24.46 -18.13
C ARG A 204 -1.65 -23.38 -18.90
N ASN A 205 -2.14 -22.97 -20.07
CA ASN A 205 -1.54 -21.86 -20.83
C ASN A 205 -1.58 -20.54 -20.04
N ILE A 206 -2.71 -20.19 -19.41
CA ILE A 206 -2.79 -19.00 -18.56
C ILE A 206 -1.74 -19.06 -17.44
N LEU A 207 -1.59 -20.20 -16.76
CA LEU A 207 -0.61 -20.36 -15.69
C LEU A 207 0.83 -20.21 -16.21
N GLN A 208 1.20 -20.98 -17.23
CA GLN A 208 2.58 -21.07 -17.74
C GLN A 208 3.00 -19.81 -18.51
N GLU A 209 2.24 -19.42 -19.54
CA GLU A 209 2.56 -18.24 -20.36
C GLU A 209 2.41 -16.95 -19.53
N GLY A 210 1.46 -16.90 -18.59
CA GLY A 210 1.30 -15.78 -17.66
C GLY A 210 2.49 -15.61 -16.72
N GLN A 211 2.97 -16.70 -16.10
CA GLN A 211 4.18 -16.65 -15.25
C GLN A 211 5.43 -16.31 -16.07
N GLU A 212 5.58 -16.86 -17.28
CA GLU A 212 6.72 -16.56 -18.15
C GLU A 212 6.72 -15.09 -18.61
N ALA A 213 5.58 -14.55 -19.05
CA ALA A 213 5.46 -13.15 -19.43
C ALA A 213 5.78 -12.20 -18.26
N ILE A 214 5.36 -12.55 -17.03
CA ILE A 214 5.68 -11.78 -15.83
C ILE A 214 7.17 -11.84 -15.50
N LEU A 215 7.80 -13.01 -15.60
CA LEU A 215 9.24 -13.18 -15.41
C LEU A 215 10.04 -12.36 -16.45
N GLN A 216 9.68 -12.45 -17.72
CA GLN A 216 10.35 -11.68 -18.79
C GLN A 216 10.18 -10.17 -18.59
N ARG A 217 8.98 -9.70 -18.26
CA ARG A 217 8.65 -8.25 -18.21
C ARG A 217 9.03 -7.55 -16.90
N TYR A 218 8.94 -8.24 -15.76
CA TYR A 218 9.11 -7.67 -14.43
C TYR A 218 10.17 -8.37 -13.57
N GLN A 219 10.80 -9.44 -14.08
CA GLN A 219 11.82 -10.22 -13.37
C GLN A 219 11.34 -10.81 -12.03
N VAL A 220 10.03 -11.08 -11.94
CA VAL A 220 9.40 -11.77 -10.80
C VAL A 220 9.20 -13.24 -11.17
N ALA A 221 9.83 -14.14 -10.42
CA ALA A 221 9.71 -15.58 -10.61
C ALA A 221 8.35 -16.12 -10.11
N GLY A 222 7.93 -17.26 -10.66
CA GLY A 222 6.60 -17.83 -10.42
C GLY A 222 6.32 -18.25 -8.98
N ASP A 223 7.35 -18.59 -8.21
CA ASP A 223 7.32 -18.88 -6.77
C ASP A 223 7.05 -17.63 -5.90
N ARG A 224 7.26 -16.43 -6.47
CA ARG A 224 6.94 -15.14 -5.85
C ARG A 224 5.55 -14.62 -6.27
N LEU A 225 4.74 -15.42 -6.94
CA LEU A 225 3.38 -15.06 -7.38
C LEU A 225 2.32 -15.92 -6.72
N ARG A 226 1.22 -15.29 -6.29
CA ARG A 226 -0.04 -15.95 -5.97
C ARG A 226 -0.95 -15.82 -7.20
N VAL A 227 -1.27 -16.95 -7.81
CA VAL A 227 -2.07 -17.05 -9.06
C VAL A 227 -3.40 -17.74 -8.77
N TYR A 228 -4.52 -17.03 -8.92
CA TYR A 228 -5.81 -17.49 -8.41
C TYR A 228 -7.03 -16.93 -9.16
N LEU A 229 -8.19 -17.54 -8.94
CA LEU A 229 -9.50 -17.08 -9.43
C LEU A 229 -10.38 -16.66 -8.26
N HIS A 230 -11.35 -15.78 -8.50
CA HIS A 230 -12.38 -15.42 -7.52
C HIS A 230 -13.66 -16.25 -7.68
N TYR A 231 -14.23 -16.68 -6.56
CA TYR A 231 -15.61 -17.17 -6.47
C TYR A 231 -16.33 -16.55 -5.26
N LEU A 232 -17.38 -15.76 -5.42
CA LEU A 232 -17.93 -15.26 -6.68
C LEU A 232 -16.98 -14.24 -7.36
N PRO A 233 -16.87 -14.27 -8.70
CA PRO A 233 -16.10 -13.29 -9.45
C PRO A 233 -16.79 -11.92 -9.44
N SER A 234 -16.03 -10.83 -9.57
CA SER A 234 -16.61 -9.48 -9.68
C SER A 234 -17.31 -9.22 -11.03
N TYR A 235 -16.99 -10.01 -12.06
CA TYR A 235 -17.66 -10.01 -13.35
C TYR A 235 -17.65 -11.42 -13.96
N TYR A 236 -18.74 -11.78 -14.64
CA TYR A 236 -19.01 -13.14 -15.12
C TYR A 236 -18.40 -13.42 -16.49
N HIS A 237 -17.07 -13.34 -16.56
CA HIS A 237 -16.22 -13.78 -17.67
C HIS A 237 -14.91 -14.27 -17.06
N LEU A 238 -14.46 -15.48 -17.41
CA LEU A 238 -13.32 -16.12 -16.73
C LEU A 238 -12.04 -15.26 -16.80
N HIS A 239 -11.47 -15.00 -15.63
CA HIS A 239 -10.26 -14.24 -15.45
C HIS A 239 -9.45 -14.77 -14.26
N VAL A 240 -8.13 -14.65 -14.35
CA VAL A 240 -7.16 -15.13 -13.35
C VAL A 240 -6.33 -13.95 -12.86
N HIS A 241 -6.20 -13.83 -11.55
CA HIS A 241 -5.42 -12.82 -10.85
C HIS A 241 -3.99 -13.32 -10.64
N PHE A 242 -3.02 -12.49 -10.99
CA PHE A 242 -1.60 -12.70 -10.71
C PHE A 242 -1.15 -11.60 -9.76
N THR A 243 -0.79 -11.96 -8.53
CA THR A 243 -0.39 -10.99 -7.50
C THR A 243 0.98 -11.34 -6.93
N ALA A 244 1.77 -10.34 -6.52
CA ALA A 244 2.97 -10.62 -5.73
C ALA A 244 2.59 -11.40 -4.46
N LEU A 245 3.35 -12.43 -4.11
CA LEU A 245 3.04 -13.28 -2.95
C LEU A 245 3.06 -12.48 -1.63
N GLY A 246 3.97 -11.52 -1.51
CA GLY A 246 4.05 -10.59 -0.37
C GLY A 246 2.95 -9.52 -0.34
N PHE A 247 2.16 -9.38 -1.40
CA PHE A 247 1.03 -8.46 -1.43
C PHE A 247 -0.22 -9.11 -0.82
N GLU A 248 -0.77 -8.48 0.21
CA GLU A 248 -2.12 -8.73 0.71
C GLU A 248 -3.17 -8.10 -0.25
N ALA A 249 -3.31 -8.70 -1.43
CA ALA A 249 -4.26 -8.25 -2.43
C ALA A 249 -5.72 -8.45 -1.96
N PRO A 250 -6.60 -7.44 -2.12
CA PRO A 250 -8.02 -7.60 -1.80
C PRO A 250 -8.66 -8.76 -2.59
N GLY A 251 -9.35 -9.66 -1.89
CA GLY A 251 -9.97 -10.85 -2.47
C GLY A 251 -9.08 -12.11 -2.53
N ALA A 252 -7.82 -12.03 -2.09
CA ALA A 252 -6.93 -13.20 -1.95
C ALA A 252 -7.25 -14.12 -0.74
N GLY A 253 -8.30 -13.83 0.03
CA GLY A 253 -8.74 -14.65 1.17
C GLY A 253 -9.37 -15.98 0.74
N VAL A 254 -9.26 -17.01 1.59
CA VAL A 254 -9.71 -18.39 1.29
C VAL A 254 -11.23 -18.50 1.05
N GLU A 255 -11.99 -17.54 1.57
CA GLU A 255 -13.43 -17.38 1.35
C GLU A 255 -13.79 -16.83 -0.04
N ARG A 256 -12.80 -16.65 -0.92
CA ARG A 256 -13.01 -16.15 -2.30
C ARG A 256 -11.98 -16.64 -3.32
N ALA A 257 -10.72 -16.81 -2.93
CA ALA A 257 -9.62 -17.16 -3.80
C ALA A 257 -9.45 -18.68 -3.95
N HIS A 258 -9.33 -19.15 -5.20
CA HIS A 258 -9.00 -20.52 -5.53
C HIS A 258 -7.73 -20.54 -6.38
N LEU A 259 -6.67 -21.23 -5.94
CA LEU A 259 -5.38 -21.25 -6.66
C LEU A 259 -5.54 -21.91 -8.03
N LEU A 260 -4.98 -21.31 -9.08
CA LEU A 260 -5.12 -21.84 -10.45
C LEU A 260 -4.51 -23.24 -10.60
N ALA A 261 -3.39 -23.52 -9.91
CA ALA A 261 -2.77 -24.84 -9.90
C ALA A 261 -3.71 -25.90 -9.29
N GLU A 262 -4.30 -25.63 -8.12
CA GLU A 262 -5.30 -26.51 -7.50
C GLU A 262 -6.54 -26.69 -8.37
N VAL A 263 -7.00 -25.63 -9.07
CA VAL A 263 -8.14 -25.70 -9.99
C VAL A 263 -7.86 -26.63 -11.18
N ILE A 264 -6.62 -26.64 -11.68
CA ILE A 264 -6.15 -27.56 -12.73
C ILE A 264 -6.13 -29.00 -12.17
N GLU A 265 -5.48 -29.23 -11.04
CA GLU A 265 -5.37 -30.56 -10.42
C GLU A 265 -6.76 -31.15 -10.05
N ASN A 266 -7.67 -30.32 -9.55
CA ASN A 266 -9.05 -30.73 -9.23
C ASN A 266 -9.80 -31.24 -10.47
N LEU A 267 -9.61 -30.61 -11.63
CA LEU A 267 -10.22 -31.01 -12.91
C LEU A 267 -9.53 -32.23 -13.55
N GLU A 268 -8.24 -32.43 -13.27
CA GLU A 268 -7.50 -33.63 -13.67
C GLU A 268 -7.92 -34.87 -12.87
N GLN A 269 -8.26 -34.70 -11.58
CA GLN A 269 -8.70 -35.78 -10.69
C GLN A 269 -10.21 -36.06 -10.76
N ASP A 270 -11.04 -35.02 -10.85
CA ASP A 270 -12.50 -35.11 -10.90
C ASP A 270 -13.06 -34.21 -12.02
N PRO A 271 -13.40 -34.79 -13.20
CA PRO A 271 -14.00 -34.07 -14.33
C PRO A 271 -15.25 -33.25 -14.01
N GLU A 272 -16.00 -33.60 -12.95
CA GLU A 272 -17.23 -32.93 -12.55
C GLU A 272 -17.06 -32.05 -11.30
N HIS A 273 -15.83 -31.86 -10.80
CA HIS A 273 -15.53 -31.21 -9.52
C HIS A 273 -16.31 -29.91 -9.32
N TYR A 274 -16.15 -28.95 -10.24
CA TYR A 274 -16.80 -27.65 -10.13
C TYR A 274 -18.28 -27.67 -10.49
N GLY A 275 -18.79 -28.72 -11.13
CA GLY A 275 -20.23 -28.95 -11.29
C GLY A 275 -20.90 -29.45 -10.01
N ARG A 276 -20.20 -30.26 -9.20
CA ARG A 276 -20.80 -31.05 -8.11
C ARG A 276 -20.40 -30.63 -6.70
N ARG A 277 -19.20 -30.10 -6.49
CA ARG A 277 -18.67 -29.78 -5.15
C ARG A 277 -19.31 -28.52 -4.58
N THR A 278 -19.45 -28.45 -3.26
CA THR A 278 -19.82 -27.22 -2.55
C THR A 278 -18.66 -26.23 -2.61
N LEU A 279 -18.96 -24.98 -2.96
CA LEU A 279 -18.01 -23.86 -2.91
C LEU A 279 -18.50 -22.86 -1.87
N THR A 280 -17.65 -22.50 -0.92
CA THR A 280 -17.96 -21.54 0.15
C THR A 280 -17.51 -20.15 -0.28
N PHE A 281 -18.37 -19.15 -0.11
CA PHE A 281 -18.07 -17.76 -0.44
C PHE A 281 -18.84 -16.79 0.45
N ALA A 282 -18.35 -15.57 0.58
CA ALA A 282 -19.02 -14.50 1.31
C ALA A 282 -19.99 -13.71 0.41
N LEU A 283 -21.14 -13.32 0.97
CA LEU A 283 -22.08 -12.33 0.42
C LEU A 283 -22.31 -11.22 1.44
N ARG A 284 -22.78 -10.06 0.98
CA ARG A 284 -23.23 -8.99 1.88
C ARG A 284 -24.54 -9.40 2.55
N ALA A 285 -24.79 -8.91 3.76
CA ALA A 285 -26.04 -9.17 4.49
C ALA A 285 -27.29 -8.62 3.78
N ASP A 286 -27.12 -7.63 2.89
CA ASP A 286 -28.18 -7.02 2.07
C ASP A 286 -28.21 -7.52 0.61
N ASP A 287 -27.42 -8.55 0.26
CA ASP A 287 -27.43 -9.14 -1.07
C ASP A 287 -28.66 -10.04 -1.27
N PRO A 288 -29.52 -9.81 -2.28
CA PRO A 288 -30.69 -10.65 -2.56
C PRO A 288 -30.37 -12.13 -2.77
N LEU A 289 -29.17 -12.46 -3.29
CA LEU A 289 -28.75 -13.84 -3.49
C LEU A 289 -28.59 -14.60 -2.16
N LEU A 290 -28.22 -13.91 -1.08
CA LEU A 290 -28.06 -14.53 0.23
C LEU A 290 -29.40 -15.05 0.77
N ALA A 291 -30.47 -14.25 0.63
CA ALA A 291 -31.82 -14.65 1.06
C ALA A 291 -32.31 -15.87 0.27
N LEU A 292 -32.17 -15.85 -1.06
CA LEU A 292 -32.57 -16.96 -1.93
C LEU A 292 -31.85 -18.28 -1.59
N LEU A 293 -30.54 -18.21 -1.31
CA LEU A 293 -29.77 -19.40 -0.90
C LEU A 293 -30.18 -19.92 0.49
N GLN A 294 -30.48 -19.03 1.44
CA GLN A 294 -30.94 -19.41 2.78
C GLN A 294 -32.34 -20.03 2.78
N GLU A 295 -33.24 -19.55 1.91
CA GLU A 295 -34.58 -20.14 1.72
C GLU A 295 -34.49 -21.54 1.10
N ALA A 296 -33.67 -21.69 0.05
CA ALA A 296 -33.44 -22.97 -0.62
C ALA A 296 -32.79 -24.03 0.29
N GLN A 297 -32.00 -23.62 1.29
CA GLN A 297 -31.37 -24.52 2.28
C GLN A 297 -32.29 -24.93 3.44
N ARG A 298 -33.45 -24.28 3.61
CA ARG A 298 -34.44 -24.61 4.65
C ARG A 298 -35.57 -25.53 4.16
N SER A 299 -35.60 -25.81 2.86
CA SER A 299 -36.61 -26.62 2.15
C SER A 299 -36.13 -28.04 1.94
#